data_AF-A0A4V6AX14-F1
#
_entry.id   AF-A0A4V6AX14-F1
#
_cell.length_a   1.000
_cell.length_b   1.000
_cell.length_c   1.000
_cell.angle_alpha   90.00
_cell.angle_beta   90.00
_cell.angle_gamma   90.00
#
_symmetry.space_group_name_H-M   'P 1'
#
loop_
_entity.id
_entity.type
_entity.pdbx_description
1 polymer ?
#
loop_
_entity_poly.entity_id
_entity_poly.type
_entity_poly.pdbx_seq_one_letter_code
_entity_poly.pdbx_strand_id
1 'polypeptide(L)'
;MAQIPATSATSIPVSAISAISAISATTAPVSSPTPSSSRRRVRALGVVSALVSLAALAPFATAVAHASPATPLAPPPVRDEDRPDYARGDQLLVTVRDSGVPGADGVYRLSCHPGGGTHPHADAACAALDRNSVWGRDAFAPVPDGSVCTLQYGGPATAHVTGRWAGRPVDATFERSNGCEIERWDRFVPLLPEVHAGRPSSPPSQHPIHHPSDHTSGPSHPFQPADPSRPAPRPAPGASTRPAPRPSLLPAPLPAPLPEPAPEPQPAR
;
A
#
# COMPACT_ATOMS: atom_id res chain seq x y z
N MET A 1 12.61 30.84 -59.92
CA MET A 1 12.71 29.36 -60.06
C MET A 1 13.38 28.89 -58.77
N ALA A 2 12.79 28.13 -57.87
CA ALA A 2 11.83 27.04 -58.02
C ALA A 2 10.87 26.96 -56.81
N GLN A 3 9.62 26.60 -57.10
CA GLN A 3 8.58 26.26 -56.13
C GLN A 3 8.82 24.87 -55.53
N ILE A 4 8.57 24.73 -54.23
CA ILE A 4 8.49 23.44 -53.54
C ILE A 4 7.02 22.99 -53.57
N PRO A 5 6.70 21.77 -54.07
CA PRO A 5 5.33 21.29 -54.13
C PRO A 5 4.84 20.78 -52.77
N ALA A 6 3.60 21.16 -52.43
CA ALA A 6 2.84 20.59 -51.33
C ALA A 6 2.37 19.17 -51.71
N THR A 7 2.77 18.16 -50.96
CA THR A 7 2.29 16.79 -51.10
C THR A 7 1.09 16.56 -50.18
N SER A 8 -0.08 16.40 -50.80
CA SER A 8 -1.31 15.95 -50.15
C SER A 8 -1.20 14.47 -49.75
N ALA A 9 -1.41 14.15 -48.48
CA ALA A 9 -1.51 12.76 -48.01
C ALA A 9 -2.98 12.31 -48.02
N THR A 10 -3.23 11.37 -48.92
CA THR A 10 -4.50 10.71 -49.22
C THR A 10 -4.98 9.84 -48.06
N SER A 11 -6.25 10.01 -47.69
CA SER A 11 -6.98 9.15 -46.75
C SER A 11 -7.26 7.78 -47.39
N ILE A 12 -6.84 6.69 -46.73
CA ILE A 12 -7.17 5.31 -47.13
C ILE A 12 -8.28 4.78 -46.21
N PRO A 13 -9.47 4.41 -46.72
CA PRO A 13 -10.42 3.60 -45.97
C PRO A 13 -10.10 2.12 -46.18
N VAL A 14 -9.87 1.37 -45.10
CA VAL A 14 -9.87 -0.10 -45.14
C VAL A 14 -11.01 -0.59 -44.25
N SER A 15 -12.16 -0.76 -44.87
CA SER A 15 -13.18 -1.67 -44.38
C SER A 15 -12.96 -3.05 -44.98
N ALA A 16 -13.26 -4.04 -44.15
CA ALA A 16 -13.70 -5.39 -44.48
C ALA A 16 -12.65 -6.50 -44.58
N ILE A 17 -13.13 -7.65 -44.08
CA ILE A 17 -12.69 -9.02 -44.31
C ILE A 17 -11.67 -9.55 -43.29
N SER A 18 -12.20 -10.16 -42.22
CA SER A 18 -11.90 -11.56 -41.91
C SER A 18 -12.93 -12.12 -40.93
N ALA A 19 -13.93 -12.79 -41.50
CA ALA A 19 -14.65 -13.86 -40.81
C ALA A 19 -13.85 -15.15 -41.05
N ILE A 20 -13.27 -15.72 -39.99
CA ILE A 20 -12.67 -17.06 -40.03
C ILE A 20 -13.05 -17.82 -38.76
N SER A 21 -13.98 -18.76 -38.95
CA SER A 21 -14.16 -20.06 -38.30
C SER A 21 -13.63 -20.25 -36.86
N ALA A 22 -14.55 -20.29 -35.88
CA ALA A 22 -14.32 -21.03 -34.66
C ALA A 22 -14.64 -22.51 -34.90
N ILE A 23 -13.59 -23.32 -34.97
CA ILE A 23 -13.65 -24.79 -35.00
C ILE A 23 -13.99 -25.25 -33.58
N SER A 24 -15.08 -26.01 -33.45
CA SER A 24 -15.46 -26.70 -32.22
C SER A 24 -14.37 -27.70 -31.83
N ALA A 25 -13.61 -27.40 -30.77
CA ALA A 25 -12.74 -28.37 -30.12
C ALA A 25 -13.53 -29.03 -28.98
N THR A 26 -14.06 -30.22 -29.27
CA THR A 26 -14.61 -31.17 -28.29
C THR A 26 -13.48 -31.63 -27.38
N THR A 27 -13.35 -31.04 -26.19
CA THR A 27 -12.52 -31.59 -25.11
C THR A 27 -13.37 -32.53 -24.26
N ALA A 28 -13.03 -33.82 -24.30
CA ALA A 28 -13.63 -34.88 -23.50
C ALA A 28 -13.48 -34.63 -21.98
N PRO A 29 -14.42 -35.13 -21.15
CA PRO A 29 -14.29 -35.07 -19.69
C PRO A 29 -13.21 -36.05 -19.21
N VAL A 30 -12.16 -35.54 -18.57
CA VAL A 30 -11.20 -36.35 -17.82
C VAL A 30 -11.81 -36.68 -16.45
N SER A 31 -12.10 -37.96 -16.26
CA SER A 31 -12.54 -38.56 -15.01
C SER A 31 -11.41 -38.62 -13.98
N SER A 32 -11.67 -38.03 -12.80
CA SER A 32 -11.30 -38.45 -11.43
C SER A 32 -9.81 -38.56 -11.02
N PRO A 33 -9.49 -38.15 -9.79
CA PRO A 33 -9.47 -39.15 -8.71
C PRO A 33 -10.24 -38.76 -7.44
N THR A 34 -10.90 -39.76 -6.87
CA THR A 34 -11.60 -39.80 -5.59
C THR A 34 -10.67 -39.59 -4.39
N PRO A 35 -11.00 -38.73 -3.40
CA PRO A 35 -10.37 -38.79 -2.09
C PRO A 35 -10.98 -39.94 -1.26
N SER A 36 -10.13 -40.93 -0.96
CA SER A 36 -10.33 -41.96 0.05
C SER A 36 -10.42 -41.34 1.44
N SER A 37 -11.62 -41.16 1.99
CA SER A 37 -11.79 -40.82 3.41
C SER A 37 -11.72 -42.10 4.25
N SER A 38 -10.51 -42.37 4.72
CA SER A 38 -10.19 -43.36 5.75
C SER A 38 -11.05 -43.17 7.00
N ARG A 39 -11.58 -44.29 7.48
CA ARG A 39 -12.45 -44.44 8.65
C ARG A 39 -11.71 -44.04 9.92
N ARG A 40 -12.29 -43.15 10.73
CA ARG A 40 -12.08 -43.18 12.18
C ARG A 40 -13.41 -43.41 12.88
N ARG A 41 -13.62 -44.67 13.25
CA ARG A 41 -14.69 -45.12 14.14
C ARG A 41 -14.45 -44.48 15.52
N VAL A 42 -15.41 -43.73 16.02
CA VAL A 42 -15.54 -43.52 17.47
C VAL A 42 -16.94 -43.94 17.85
N ARG A 43 -17.00 -45.07 18.57
CA ARG A 43 -18.16 -45.57 19.29
C ARG A 43 -18.31 -44.78 20.60
N ALA A 44 -19.51 -44.30 20.90
CA ALA A 44 -20.06 -44.13 22.25
C ALA A 44 -21.58 -43.88 22.06
N LEU A 45 -22.52 -44.79 22.37
CA LEU A 45 -23.05 -45.12 23.71
C LEU A 45 -23.19 -43.82 24.52
N GLY A 46 -24.32 -43.11 24.64
CA GLY A 46 -25.72 -43.53 24.76
C GLY A 46 -26.13 -43.42 26.23
N VAL A 47 -26.84 -42.36 26.65
CA VAL A 47 -27.65 -42.24 27.90
C VAL A 47 -28.66 -41.07 27.69
N VAL A 48 -29.97 -41.29 27.50
CA VAL A 48 -31.12 -41.16 28.47
C VAL A 48 -31.06 -39.83 29.26
N SER A 49 -32.05 -38.92 29.21
CA SER A 49 -33.33 -39.03 29.91
C SER A 49 -34.31 -37.91 29.52
N ALA A 50 -35.57 -38.31 29.39
CA ALA A 50 -36.75 -37.47 29.26
C ALA A 50 -37.21 -36.91 30.63
N LEU A 51 -37.81 -35.71 30.56
CA LEU A 51 -38.92 -35.14 31.36
C LEU A 51 -39.01 -35.46 32.87
N VAL A 52 -39.16 -34.42 33.71
CA VAL A 52 -40.26 -34.31 34.70
C VAL A 52 -40.29 -32.91 35.36
N SER A 53 -41.53 -32.46 35.54
CA SER A 53 -42.14 -31.22 36.02
C SER A 53 -41.62 -30.58 37.31
N LEU A 54 -41.87 -29.27 37.49
CA LEU A 54 -42.47 -28.75 38.73
C LEU A 54 -43.15 -27.39 38.53
N ALA A 55 -44.47 -27.37 38.72
CA ALA A 55 -45.25 -26.16 38.96
C ALA A 55 -44.98 -25.66 40.39
N ALA A 56 -44.72 -24.37 40.57
CA ALA A 56 -44.69 -23.75 41.89
C ALA A 56 -45.28 -22.33 41.83
N LEU A 57 -46.15 -22.10 42.80
CA LEU A 57 -47.08 -20.99 42.96
C LEU A 57 -46.37 -19.65 43.20
N ALA A 58 -46.97 -18.58 42.66
CA ALA A 58 -46.59 -17.21 42.92
C ALA A 58 -46.87 -16.79 44.38
N PRO A 59 -46.02 -15.92 44.96
CA PRO A 59 -46.48 -14.91 45.90
C PRO A 59 -46.52 -13.54 45.19
N PHE A 60 -47.68 -12.90 45.25
CA PHE A 60 -47.84 -11.48 44.90
C PHE A 60 -46.95 -10.64 45.84
N ALA A 61 -45.81 -10.20 45.34
CA ALA A 61 -45.01 -9.17 46.00
C ALA A 61 -45.62 -7.81 45.66
N THR A 62 -46.20 -7.15 46.66
CA THR A 62 -46.61 -5.74 46.58
C THR A 62 -45.35 -4.88 46.49
N ALA A 63 -44.96 -4.54 45.26
CA ALA A 63 -43.89 -3.59 45.00
C ALA A 63 -44.34 -2.19 45.43
N VAL A 64 -43.83 -1.72 46.56
CA VAL A 64 -43.83 -0.31 46.92
C VAL A 64 -43.07 0.46 45.84
N ALA A 65 -43.78 1.29 45.08
CA ALA A 65 -43.20 2.18 44.08
C ALA A 65 -42.28 3.18 44.79
N HIS A 66 -40.98 2.91 44.80
CA HIS A 66 -39.98 3.92 45.11
C HIS A 66 -39.72 4.68 43.81
N ALA A 67 -40.19 5.93 43.76
CA ALA A 67 -39.83 6.86 42.70
C ALA A 67 -38.31 7.04 42.72
N SER A 68 -37.63 6.32 41.82
CA SER A 68 -36.19 6.48 41.64
C SER A 68 -35.94 7.84 41.00
N PRO A 69 -34.98 8.64 41.50
CA PRO A 69 -34.60 9.87 40.83
C PRO A 69 -34.13 9.54 39.42
N ALA A 70 -34.72 10.20 38.42
CA ALA A 70 -34.34 10.07 37.04
C ALA A 70 -32.87 10.50 36.88
N THR A 71 -31.96 9.53 36.79
CA THR A 71 -30.61 9.76 36.31
C THR A 71 -30.70 10.24 34.86
N PRO A 72 -29.98 11.32 34.48
CA PRO A 72 -29.94 11.74 33.09
C PRO A 72 -29.43 10.58 32.26
N LEU A 73 -30.27 10.12 31.32
CA LEU A 73 -30.00 8.98 30.46
C LEU A 73 -28.82 9.36 29.56
N ALA A 74 -27.62 8.89 29.91
CA ALA A 74 -26.48 8.97 29.01
C ALA A 74 -26.86 8.24 27.71
N PRO A 75 -26.58 8.82 26.52
CA PRO A 75 -26.84 8.13 25.27
C PRO A 75 -26.12 6.77 25.28
N PRO A 76 -26.76 5.71 24.79
CA PRO A 76 -26.13 4.39 24.74
C PRO A 76 -24.83 4.47 23.93
N PRO A 77 -23.78 3.71 24.30
CA PRO A 77 -22.55 3.68 23.52
C PRO A 77 -22.87 3.23 22.09
N VAL A 78 -22.48 4.04 21.10
CA VAL A 78 -22.61 3.70 19.68
C VAL A 78 -21.77 2.46 19.43
N ARG A 79 -22.36 1.42 18.87
CA ARG A 79 -21.66 0.19 18.54
C ARG A 79 -20.85 0.40 17.25
N ASP A 80 -19.72 -0.28 17.10
CA ASP A 80 -18.85 -0.06 15.94
C ASP A 80 -19.53 -0.42 14.61
N GLU A 81 -20.51 -1.33 14.65
CA GLU A 81 -21.40 -1.66 13.53
C GLU A 81 -22.28 -0.49 13.06
N ASP A 82 -22.70 0.41 13.97
CA ASP A 82 -23.53 1.59 13.65
C ASP A 82 -22.69 2.82 13.28
N ARG A 83 -21.37 2.74 13.45
CA ARG A 83 -20.46 3.82 13.11
C ARG A 83 -20.36 3.90 11.58
N PRO A 84 -20.54 5.09 10.96
CA PRO A 84 -20.43 5.23 9.52
C PRO A 84 -19.03 4.81 9.04
N ASP A 85 -18.94 4.28 7.82
CA ASP A 85 -17.72 3.69 7.25
C ASP A 85 -16.49 4.61 7.36
N TYR A 86 -16.68 5.93 7.26
CA TYR A 86 -15.61 6.94 7.39
C TYR A 86 -15.15 7.18 8.84
N ALA A 87 -15.93 6.79 9.84
CA ALA A 87 -15.56 6.88 11.25
C ALA A 87 -14.93 5.57 11.78
N ARG A 88 -15.03 4.45 11.05
CA ARG A 88 -14.38 3.17 11.42
C ARG A 88 -12.85 3.15 11.20
N GLY A 89 -12.28 4.28 10.75
CA GLY A 89 -10.86 4.40 10.40
C GLY A 89 -10.52 3.60 9.15
N ASP A 90 -9.25 3.62 8.77
CA ASP A 90 -8.75 2.81 7.68
C ASP A 90 -8.39 1.43 8.21
N GLN A 91 -8.91 0.38 7.57
CA GLN A 91 -8.73 -1.00 8.02
C GLN A 91 -8.34 -1.87 6.82
N LEU A 92 -7.17 -2.49 6.91
CA LEU A 92 -6.63 -3.32 5.85
C LEU A 92 -6.24 -4.71 6.39
N LEU A 93 -6.44 -5.71 5.55
CA LEU A 93 -5.91 -7.06 5.72
C LEU A 93 -4.82 -7.28 4.67
N VAL A 94 -3.60 -7.48 5.11
CA VAL A 94 -2.42 -7.68 4.26
C VAL A 94 -2.03 -9.15 4.33
N THR A 95 -2.09 -9.85 3.21
CA THR A 95 -1.61 -11.23 3.09
C THR A 95 -0.33 -11.24 2.27
N VAL A 96 0.77 -11.75 2.82
CA VAL A 96 2.07 -11.84 2.16
C VAL A 96 2.46 -13.30 1.98
N ARG A 97 3.01 -13.65 0.83
CA ARG A 97 3.47 -15.02 0.50
C ARG A 97 4.79 -14.97 -0.25
N ASP A 98 5.62 -15.99 -0.01
CA ASP A 98 6.84 -16.28 -0.77
C ASP A 98 7.82 -15.09 -0.80
N SER A 99 7.83 -14.28 0.26
CA SER A 99 8.72 -13.11 0.34
C SER A 99 10.19 -13.49 0.52
N GLY A 100 10.45 -14.68 1.08
CA GLY A 100 11.79 -15.10 1.49
C GLY A 100 12.35 -14.33 2.70
N VAL A 101 11.56 -13.44 3.31
CA VAL A 101 11.93 -12.68 4.50
C VAL A 101 11.41 -13.43 5.74
N PRO A 102 12.28 -13.83 6.68
CA PRO A 102 11.86 -14.56 7.88
C PRO A 102 10.79 -13.81 8.68
N GLY A 103 9.63 -14.45 8.88
CA GLY A 103 8.52 -13.91 9.67
C GLY A 103 7.65 -12.85 8.98
N ALA A 104 7.92 -12.54 7.70
CA ALA A 104 7.13 -11.57 6.93
C ALA A 104 5.97 -12.18 6.14
N ASP A 105 6.00 -13.50 5.88
CA ASP A 105 4.89 -14.20 5.26
C ASP A 105 3.78 -14.45 6.29
N GLY A 106 2.53 -14.21 5.91
CA GLY A 106 1.40 -14.34 6.81
C GLY A 106 0.24 -13.41 6.48
N VAL A 107 -0.69 -13.30 7.42
CA VAL A 107 -1.87 -12.43 7.33
C VAL A 107 -1.82 -11.43 8.48
N TYR A 108 -1.87 -10.15 8.14
CA TYR A 108 -1.73 -9.05 9.08
C TYR A 108 -2.91 -8.11 8.98
N ARG A 109 -3.49 -7.75 10.13
CA ARG A 109 -4.45 -6.66 10.24
C ARG A 109 -3.70 -5.36 10.44
N LEU A 110 -4.09 -4.32 9.71
CA LEU A 110 -3.62 -2.96 9.88
C LEU A 110 -4.83 -2.06 10.12
N SER A 111 -4.75 -1.25 11.16
CA SER A 111 -5.67 -0.15 11.40
C SER A 111 -4.87 1.14 11.36
N CYS A 112 -5.38 2.16 10.67
CA CYS A 112 -4.81 3.50 10.67
C CYS A 112 -5.86 4.51 11.14
N HIS A 113 -5.39 5.59 11.78
CA HIS A 113 -6.22 6.64 12.37
C HIS A 113 -7.19 6.14 13.48
N PRO A 114 -6.70 5.51 14.56
CA PRO A 114 -5.29 5.42 15.01
C PRO A 114 -4.54 4.17 14.51
N GLY A 115 -3.21 4.23 14.50
CA GLY A 115 -2.32 3.13 14.10
C GLY A 115 -2.43 1.91 15.03
N GLY A 116 -2.50 0.70 14.45
CA GLY A 116 -2.56 -0.55 15.21
C GLY A 116 -2.80 -1.80 14.38
N GLY A 117 -3.16 -2.89 15.05
CA GLY A 117 -3.40 -4.20 14.44
C GLY A 117 -2.27 -5.21 14.70
N THR A 118 -2.21 -6.26 13.89
CA THR A 118 -1.18 -7.30 14.01
C THR A 118 0.00 -7.09 13.06
N HIS A 119 -0.03 -6.02 12.26
CA HIS A 119 1.05 -5.68 11.35
C HIS A 119 2.33 -5.29 12.13
N PRO A 120 3.50 -5.88 11.84
CA PRO A 120 4.72 -5.69 12.63
C PRO A 120 5.22 -4.23 12.64
N HIS A 121 4.88 -3.46 11.62
CA HIS A 121 5.25 -2.06 11.47
C HIS A 121 4.03 -1.16 11.24
N ALA A 122 2.98 -1.30 12.06
CA ALA A 122 1.68 -0.63 11.84
C ALA A 122 1.81 0.88 11.56
N ASP A 123 2.48 1.64 12.44
CA ASP A 123 2.60 3.09 12.28
C ASP A 123 3.38 3.49 11.01
N ALA A 124 4.46 2.78 10.71
CA ALA A 124 5.27 3.05 9.52
C ALA A 124 4.54 2.68 8.22
N ALA A 125 3.73 1.61 8.25
CA ALA A 125 2.88 1.20 7.15
C ALA A 125 1.77 2.25 6.89
N CYS A 126 1.10 2.74 7.95
CA CYS A 126 0.14 3.83 7.83
C CYS A 126 0.79 5.08 7.24
N ALA A 127 1.96 5.49 7.74
CA ALA A 127 2.67 6.66 7.21
C ALA A 127 3.07 6.49 5.73
N ALA A 128 3.41 5.28 5.29
CA ALA A 128 3.69 5.02 3.87
C ALA A 128 2.42 5.13 3.01
N LEU A 129 1.31 4.56 3.48
CA LEU A 129 0.02 4.67 2.81
C LEU A 129 -0.45 6.12 2.70
N ASP A 130 -0.29 6.92 3.74
CA ASP A 130 -0.62 8.35 3.71
C ASP A 130 0.21 9.10 2.68
N ARG A 131 1.54 8.87 2.62
CA ARG A 131 2.42 9.51 1.62
C ARG A 131 2.06 9.15 0.19
N ASN A 132 1.58 7.92 -0.04
CA ASN A 132 1.20 7.43 -1.37
C ASN A 132 -0.21 7.85 -1.76
N SER A 133 -1.01 8.33 -0.80
CA SER A 133 -2.39 8.71 -1.02
C SER A 133 -2.49 10.14 -1.52
N VAL A 134 -2.89 10.28 -2.79
CA VAL A 134 -3.14 11.57 -3.41
C VAL A 134 -4.64 11.71 -3.67
N TRP A 135 -5.22 12.83 -3.27
CA TRP A 135 -6.65 13.11 -3.47
C TRP A 135 -7.06 12.91 -4.94
N GLY A 136 -8.16 12.18 -5.14
CA GLY A 136 -8.69 11.87 -6.47
C GLY A 136 -7.92 10.81 -7.25
N ARG A 137 -6.91 10.15 -6.63
CA ARG A 137 -6.18 9.04 -7.25
C ARG A 137 -6.30 7.79 -6.38
N ASP A 138 -6.40 6.65 -7.04
CA ASP A 138 -6.38 5.37 -6.35
C ASP A 138 -4.92 4.95 -6.08
N ALA A 139 -4.51 5.04 -4.82
CA ALA A 139 -3.17 4.63 -4.41
C ALA A 139 -2.91 3.14 -4.70
N PHE A 140 -3.95 2.31 -4.64
CA PHE A 140 -3.87 0.86 -4.81
C PHE A 140 -4.06 0.38 -6.25
N ALA A 141 -4.30 1.31 -7.19
CA ALA A 141 -4.50 0.96 -8.60
C ALA A 141 -3.36 0.06 -9.12
N PRO A 142 -3.69 -0.90 -10.01
CA PRO A 142 -2.68 -1.70 -10.68
C PRO A 142 -1.82 -0.82 -11.61
N VAL A 143 -0.70 -1.37 -12.06
CA VAL A 143 0.05 -0.76 -13.16
C VAL A 143 -0.87 -0.68 -14.39
N PRO A 144 -1.00 0.49 -15.06
CA PRO A 144 -1.86 0.61 -16.23
C PRO A 144 -1.44 -0.33 -17.36
N ASP A 145 -2.42 -0.90 -18.05
CA ASP A 145 -2.19 -1.73 -19.22
C ASP A 145 -1.38 -0.96 -20.29
N GLY A 146 -0.44 -1.67 -20.92
CA GLY A 146 0.44 -1.07 -21.95
C GLY A 146 1.55 -0.18 -21.39
N SER A 147 1.75 -0.13 -20.07
CA SER A 147 2.92 0.53 -19.47
C SER A 147 4.23 -0.07 -20.01
N VAL A 148 5.20 0.79 -20.35
CA VAL A 148 6.51 0.36 -20.80
C VAL A 148 7.36 0.01 -19.57
N CYS A 149 7.41 -1.28 -19.25
CA CYS A 149 8.09 -1.80 -18.07
C CYS A 149 9.35 -2.57 -18.45
N THR A 150 10.37 -2.56 -17.58
CA THR A 150 11.54 -3.43 -17.77
C THR A 150 11.14 -4.89 -17.53
N LEU A 151 11.81 -5.83 -18.20
CA LEU A 151 11.59 -7.28 -18.02
C LEU A 151 12.34 -7.84 -16.79
N GLN A 152 12.58 -7.01 -15.77
CA GLN A 152 13.28 -7.44 -14.57
C GLN A 152 12.33 -8.23 -13.67
N TYR A 153 12.67 -9.49 -13.41
CA TYR A 153 11.96 -10.31 -12.44
C TYR A 153 12.51 -10.10 -11.03
N GLY A 154 11.65 -9.71 -10.09
CA GLY A 154 12.00 -9.38 -8.70
C GLY A 154 11.88 -10.54 -7.72
N GLY A 155 11.38 -11.70 -8.16
CA GLY A 155 11.18 -12.88 -7.31
C GLY A 155 9.70 -13.26 -7.15
N PRO A 156 9.41 -14.36 -6.44
CA PRO A 156 8.07 -14.95 -6.37
C PRO A 156 7.13 -14.26 -5.38
N ALA A 157 7.62 -13.25 -4.64
CA ALA A 157 6.86 -12.61 -3.58
C ALA A 157 5.55 -12.03 -4.12
N THR A 158 4.45 -12.34 -3.42
CA THR A 158 3.12 -11.80 -3.70
C THR A 158 2.52 -11.22 -2.43
N ALA A 159 1.68 -10.21 -2.60
CA ALA A 159 0.85 -9.71 -1.53
C ALA A 159 -0.56 -9.40 -2.00
N HIS A 160 -1.54 -9.57 -1.12
CA HIS A 160 -2.92 -9.21 -1.36
C HIS A 160 -3.40 -8.33 -0.21
N VAL A 161 -3.87 -7.14 -0.56
CA VAL A 161 -4.39 -6.15 0.38
C VAL A 161 -5.89 -5.99 0.14
N THR A 162 -6.69 -6.17 1.18
CA THR A 162 -8.14 -5.91 1.15
C THR A 162 -8.56 -4.99 2.27
N GLY A 163 -9.72 -4.35 2.14
CA GLY A 163 -10.36 -3.61 3.22
C GLY A 163 -10.85 -2.24 2.78
N ARG A 164 -10.61 -1.21 3.61
CA ARG A 164 -10.96 0.18 3.32
C ARG A 164 -9.79 1.12 3.62
N TRP A 165 -9.59 2.07 2.71
CA TRP A 165 -8.61 3.13 2.82
C TRP A 165 -9.16 4.44 2.28
N ALA A 166 -9.07 5.52 3.05
CA ALA A 166 -9.57 6.85 2.73
C ALA A 166 -11.04 6.82 2.23
N GLY A 167 -11.88 6.02 2.88
CA GLY A 167 -13.30 5.83 2.53
C GLY A 167 -13.58 4.98 1.28
N ARG A 168 -12.55 4.45 0.62
CA ARG A 168 -12.68 3.60 -0.59
C ARG A 168 -12.42 2.13 -0.27
N PRO A 169 -13.16 1.19 -0.86
CA PRO A 169 -12.82 -0.23 -0.76
C PRO A 169 -11.49 -0.49 -1.47
N VAL A 170 -10.69 -1.38 -0.90
CA VAL A 170 -9.42 -1.84 -1.45
C VAL A 170 -9.52 -3.33 -1.70
N ASP A 171 -9.11 -3.74 -2.90
CA ASP A 171 -8.83 -5.11 -3.29
C ASP A 171 -7.69 -5.02 -4.31
N ALA A 172 -6.46 -5.28 -3.85
CA ALA A 172 -5.26 -5.08 -4.64
C ALA A 172 -4.28 -6.23 -4.45
N THR A 173 -3.83 -6.79 -5.57
CA THR A 173 -2.74 -7.76 -5.63
C THR A 173 -1.45 -7.04 -6.02
N PHE A 174 -0.36 -7.45 -5.39
CA PHE A 174 1.00 -7.00 -5.65
C PHE A 174 1.84 -8.22 -6.03
N GLU A 175 2.61 -8.07 -7.09
CA GLU A 175 3.56 -9.06 -7.56
C GLU A 175 4.88 -8.36 -7.89
N ARG A 176 5.88 -9.13 -8.32
CA ARG A 176 7.21 -8.61 -8.67
C ARG A 176 7.67 -9.16 -10.02
N SER A 177 6.73 -9.28 -10.95
CA SER A 177 6.92 -9.94 -12.25
C SER A 177 7.75 -9.12 -13.25
N ASN A 178 7.74 -7.79 -13.13
CA ASN A 178 8.43 -6.85 -14.00
C ASN A 178 8.83 -5.56 -13.24
N GLY A 179 9.55 -4.64 -13.90
CA GLY A 179 10.04 -3.41 -13.27
C GLY A 179 8.97 -2.48 -12.69
N CYS A 180 7.81 -2.37 -13.34
CA CYS A 180 6.72 -1.51 -12.83
C CYS A 180 6.08 -2.12 -11.59
N GLU A 181 5.90 -3.45 -11.57
CA GLU A 181 5.36 -4.15 -10.41
C GLU A 181 6.33 -4.14 -9.22
N ILE A 182 7.64 -4.24 -9.48
CA ILE A 182 8.66 -4.04 -8.45
C ILE A 182 8.59 -2.63 -7.87
N GLU A 183 8.54 -1.58 -8.70
CA GLU A 183 8.44 -0.21 -8.21
C GLU A 183 7.13 0.02 -7.41
N ARG A 184 6.03 -0.57 -7.88
CA ARG A 184 4.76 -0.54 -7.18
C ARG A 184 4.85 -1.23 -5.82
N TRP A 185 5.49 -2.39 -5.73
CA TRP A 185 5.77 -3.06 -4.45
C TRP A 185 6.57 -2.15 -3.51
N ASP A 186 7.69 -1.62 -3.99
CA ASP A 186 8.64 -0.83 -3.19
C ASP A 186 8.00 0.44 -2.63
N ARG A 187 7.08 1.06 -3.38
CA ARG A 187 6.31 2.21 -2.92
C ARG A 187 5.47 1.91 -1.67
N PHE A 188 5.02 0.67 -1.52
CA PHE A 188 4.24 0.24 -0.36
C PHE A 188 5.10 -0.29 0.79
N VAL A 189 6.43 -0.26 0.71
CA VAL A 189 7.26 -0.57 1.89
C VAL A 189 7.13 0.59 2.91
N PRO A 190 6.83 0.33 4.19
CA PRO A 190 6.87 -0.96 4.89
C PRO A 190 5.50 -1.60 5.20
N LEU A 191 4.42 -1.27 4.47
CA LEU A 191 3.19 -2.09 4.47
C LEU A 191 3.48 -3.49 3.92
N LEU A 192 4.28 -3.55 2.86
CA LEU A 192 4.82 -4.80 2.33
C LEU A 192 6.24 -4.99 2.85
N PRO A 193 6.72 -6.24 2.98
CA PRO A 193 8.09 -6.46 3.43
C PRO A 193 9.09 -5.96 2.40
N GLU A 194 10.23 -5.50 2.92
CA GLU A 194 11.37 -5.11 2.10
C GLU A 194 12.07 -6.37 1.57
N VAL A 195 11.76 -6.71 0.33
CA VAL A 195 12.26 -7.90 -0.35
C VAL A 195 13.39 -7.50 -1.30
N HIS A 196 14.62 -7.65 -0.85
CA HIS A 196 15.77 -7.31 -1.67
C HIS A 196 15.90 -8.29 -2.83
N ALA A 197 15.97 -7.77 -4.06
CA ALA A 197 16.35 -8.56 -5.23
C ALA A 197 17.83 -8.92 -5.11
N GLY A 198 18.15 -10.03 -4.43
CA GLY A 198 19.47 -10.66 -4.47
C GLY A 198 20.67 -9.80 -4.10
N ARG A 199 20.49 -8.69 -3.37
CA ARG A 199 21.55 -8.02 -2.64
C ARG A 199 21.26 -8.16 -1.15
N PRO A 200 22.24 -8.56 -0.31
CA PRO A 200 22.04 -8.47 1.13
C PRO A 200 21.59 -7.06 1.46
N SER A 201 20.59 -6.97 2.32
CA SER A 201 20.04 -5.72 2.81
C SER A 201 21.17 -4.79 3.20
N SER A 202 21.29 -3.66 2.48
CA SER A 202 22.00 -2.55 3.10
C SER A 202 21.17 -2.19 4.32
N PRO A 203 21.74 -2.14 5.54
CA PRO A 203 21.00 -1.64 6.68
C PRO A 203 20.42 -0.27 6.31
N PRO A 204 19.30 0.16 6.94
CA PRO A 204 18.81 1.51 6.76
C PRO A 204 20.02 2.42 6.92
N SER A 205 20.24 3.30 5.95
CA SER A 205 21.27 4.33 6.05
C SER A 205 20.90 5.21 7.24
N GLN A 206 21.22 4.74 8.44
CA GLN A 206 21.73 5.56 9.51
C GLN A 206 22.97 6.18 8.89
N HIS A 207 22.78 7.28 8.14
CA HIS A 207 23.83 8.26 8.03
C HIS A 207 24.29 8.47 9.47
N PRO A 208 25.53 8.13 9.82
CA PRO A 208 26.06 8.59 11.08
C PRO A 208 25.85 10.09 11.03
N ILE A 209 25.02 10.62 11.92
CA ILE A 209 25.14 12.03 12.25
C ILE A 209 26.57 12.13 12.76
N HIS A 210 27.49 12.55 11.89
CA HIS A 210 28.82 12.96 12.31
C HIS A 210 28.58 14.12 13.27
N HIS A 211 28.53 13.81 14.56
CA HIS A 211 28.71 14.80 15.60
C HIS A 211 30.11 15.37 15.38
N PRO A 212 30.27 16.68 15.19
CA PRO A 212 31.58 17.31 15.14
C PRO A 212 32.10 17.39 16.58
N SER A 213 32.49 16.26 17.16
CA SER A 213 33.16 16.21 18.46
C SER A 213 34.09 15.01 18.47
N ASP A 214 35.35 15.30 18.78
CA ASP A 214 36.48 14.39 18.98
C ASP A 214 37.26 13.93 17.73
N HIS A 215 37.86 14.91 17.03
CA HIS A 215 39.20 14.71 16.49
C HIS A 215 40.24 14.81 17.62
N THR A 216 40.42 13.73 18.38
CA THR A 216 41.64 13.58 19.18
C THR A 216 42.80 13.32 18.22
N SER A 217 43.76 14.24 18.21
CA SER A 217 44.98 14.19 17.42
C SER A 217 45.76 12.90 17.68
N GLY A 218 45.79 11.99 16.72
CA GLY A 218 46.78 10.91 16.67
C GLY A 218 48.16 11.49 16.29
N PRO A 219 49.28 10.82 16.67
CA PRO A 219 50.62 11.33 16.42
C PRO A 219 50.88 11.42 14.92
N SER A 220 51.22 12.63 14.47
CA SER A 220 51.61 12.96 13.10
C SER A 220 52.73 12.02 12.64
N HIS A 221 52.44 11.15 11.67
CA HIS A 221 53.50 10.44 10.95
C HIS A 221 54.43 11.49 10.29
N PRO A 222 55.76 11.33 10.41
CA PRO A 222 56.68 12.24 9.73
C PRO A 222 56.43 12.16 8.22
N PHE A 223 56.28 13.33 7.60
CA PHE A 223 56.09 13.50 6.16
C PHE A 223 57.27 12.87 5.43
N GLN A 224 57.08 11.67 4.86
CA GLN A 224 58.11 11.06 4.02
C GLN A 224 58.17 11.82 2.69
N PRO A 225 59.35 12.26 2.23
CA PRO A 225 59.50 12.89 0.93
C PRO A 225 58.98 11.95 -0.17
N ALA A 226 58.26 12.52 -1.15
CA ALA A 226 57.80 11.75 -2.29
C ALA A 226 58.98 11.09 -3.02
N ASP A 227 58.90 9.78 -3.26
CA ASP A 227 59.87 9.03 -4.05
C ASP A 227 59.87 9.53 -5.51
N PRO A 228 60.97 10.14 -6.01
CA PRO A 228 61.05 10.69 -7.36
C PRO A 228 61.03 9.60 -8.45
N SER A 229 61.17 8.33 -8.08
CA SER A 229 61.10 7.18 -9.00
C SER A 229 59.67 6.74 -9.27
N ARG A 230 58.69 7.24 -8.50
CA ARG A 230 57.29 6.84 -8.64
C ARG A 230 56.63 7.59 -9.81
N PRO A 231 56.10 6.89 -10.83
CA PRO A 231 55.37 7.52 -11.93
C PRO A 231 54.16 8.29 -11.38
N ALA A 232 53.92 9.49 -11.91
CA ALA A 232 52.74 10.28 -11.54
C ALA A 232 51.46 9.45 -11.77
N PRO A 233 50.48 9.49 -10.84
CA PRO A 233 49.23 8.78 -11.01
C PRO A 233 48.55 9.28 -12.30
N ARG A 234 48.11 8.36 -13.16
CA ARG A 234 47.37 8.72 -14.37
C ARG A 234 46.07 9.43 -13.95
N PRO A 235 45.68 10.52 -14.63
CA PRO A 235 44.39 11.15 -14.38
C PRO A 235 43.28 10.13 -14.64
N ALA A 236 42.39 9.97 -13.66
CA ALA A 236 41.24 9.08 -13.79
C ALA A 236 40.36 9.58 -14.96
N PRO A 237 39.97 8.70 -15.90
CA PRO A 237 38.99 9.07 -16.92
C PRO A 237 37.63 9.29 -16.23
N GLY A 238 37.10 10.52 -16.28
CA GLY A 238 35.73 10.79 -15.87
C GLY A 238 35.53 11.69 -14.64
N ALA A 239 36.52 12.49 -14.22
CA ALA A 239 36.26 13.62 -13.33
C ALA A 239 35.44 14.69 -14.08
N SER A 240 34.16 14.41 -14.26
CA SER A 240 33.17 15.35 -14.80
C SER A 240 33.11 16.50 -13.81
N THR A 241 33.68 17.65 -14.19
CA THR A 241 33.59 18.89 -13.42
C THR A 241 32.10 19.19 -13.25
N ARG A 242 31.59 18.97 -12.04
CA ARG A 242 30.18 19.22 -11.71
C ARG A 242 29.88 20.67 -12.07
N PRO A 243 28.89 20.95 -12.95
CA PRO A 243 28.50 22.33 -13.22
C PRO A 243 28.13 23.01 -11.90
N ALA A 244 28.59 24.25 -11.71
CA ALA A 244 28.22 25.05 -10.56
C ALA A 244 26.68 25.11 -10.44
N PRO A 245 26.12 25.02 -9.22
CA PRO A 245 24.68 25.13 -9.04
C PRO A 245 24.21 26.49 -9.57
N ARG A 246 23.19 26.47 -10.44
CA ARG A 246 22.54 27.69 -10.92
C ARG A 246 22.03 28.47 -9.69
N PRO A 247 22.18 29.81 -9.66
CA PRO A 247 21.57 30.60 -8.61
C PRO A 247 20.06 30.38 -8.62
N SER A 248 19.52 30.00 -7.45
CA SER A 248 18.09 29.84 -7.25
C SER A 248 17.39 31.16 -7.57
N LEU A 249 16.69 31.21 -8.69
CA LEU A 249 15.75 32.28 -8.99
C LEU A 249 14.61 32.17 -7.97
N LEU A 250 14.59 33.11 -7.02
CA LEU A 250 13.45 33.30 -6.12
C LEU A 250 12.17 33.42 -6.98
N PRO A 251 11.08 32.72 -6.64
CA PRO A 251 9.82 32.89 -7.34
C PRO A 251 9.33 34.34 -7.19
N ALA A 252 8.85 34.92 -8.29
CA ALA A 252 8.28 36.26 -8.28
C ALA A 252 7.11 36.35 -7.29
N PRO A 253 6.94 37.47 -6.57
CA PRO A 253 5.81 37.64 -5.65
C PRO A 253 4.48 37.53 -6.41
N LEU A 254 3.53 36.79 -5.82
CA LEU A 254 2.19 36.62 -6.36
C LEU A 254 1.49 37.98 -6.54
N PRO A 255 0.71 38.18 -7.62
CA PRO A 255 -0.07 39.39 -7.81
C PRO A 255 -1.10 39.56 -6.68
N ALA A 256 -1.32 40.81 -6.27
CA ALA A 256 -2.30 41.15 -5.24
C ALA A 256 -3.71 40.66 -5.64
N PRO A 257 -4.53 40.20 -4.67
CA PRO A 257 -5.89 39.78 -4.94
C PRO A 257 -6.72 40.94 -5.52
N LEU A 258 -7.52 40.63 -6.54
CA LEU A 258 -8.45 41.59 -7.14
C LEU A 258 -9.50 42.03 -6.10
N PRO A 259 -9.92 43.31 -6.11
CA PRO A 259 -10.96 43.79 -5.21
C PRO A 259 -12.27 43.05 -5.44
N GLU A 260 -12.92 42.62 -4.35
CA GLU A 260 -14.22 41.95 -4.40
C GLU A 260 -15.28 42.86 -5.03
N PRO A 261 -16.21 42.30 -5.84
CA PRO A 261 -17.32 43.06 -6.39
C PRO A 261 -18.25 43.54 -5.26
N ALA A 262 -18.70 44.78 -5.37
CA ALA A 262 -19.62 45.39 -4.41
C ALA A 262 -20.93 44.58 -4.32
N PRO A 263 -21.53 44.46 -3.12
CA PRO A 263 -22.78 43.73 -2.95
C PRO A 263 -23.92 44.37 -3.75
N GLU A 264 -24.62 43.54 -4.51
CA GLU A 264 -25.76 43.93 -5.33
C GLU A 264 -26.92 44.43 -4.43
N PRO A 265 -27.59 45.55 -4.79
CA PRO A 265 -28.68 46.07 -3.97
C PRO A 265 -29.86 45.10 -3.98
N GLN A 266 -30.25 44.63 -2.80
CA GLN A 266 -31.41 43.77 -2.63
C GLN A 266 -32.70 44.53 -3.06
N PRO A 267 -33.59 43.90 -3.83
CA PRO A 267 -34.86 44.50 -4.19
C PRO A 267 -35.73 44.69 -2.94
N ALA A 268 -36.31 45.89 -2.82
CA ALA A 268 -37.23 46.19 -1.73
C ALA A 268 -38.59 45.52 -1.97
N ARG A 269 -38.96 44.66 -1.01
CA ARG A 269 -40.27 44.01 -0.72
C ARG A 269 -40.69 42.81 -1.55
#